data_AF-A0A8X6VEZ6-F1
#
_entry.id   AF-A0A8X6VEZ6-F1
#
_cell.length_a   1.000
_cell.length_b   1.000
_cell.length_c   1.000
_cell.angle_alpha   90.00
_cell.angle_beta   90.00
_cell.angle_gamma   90.00
#
_symmetry.space_group_name_H-M   'P 1'
#
loop_
_entity.id
_entity.type
_entity.pdbx_description
1 polymer ?
#
loop_
_entity_poly.entity_id
_entity_poly.type
_entity_poly.pdbx_seq_one_letter_code
_entity_poly.pdbx_strand_id
1 'polypeptide(L)'
;MARRNHLDDFTRGRMIGKLEEGRTVTSVAAEFGINKSVVSRAWKAFQTTGTAVRKVGGGRLRTTTAGDDRYIILQVKRGRRWSASVIAQQLSTAMGRQVSQFTAARRLHKRGLFARRPERCLPWKVDPRRHHLQWCREHKSWTTDQWSRVLFTDESRFSTRSDSERVLIWREIGTRFYTSNIKERDHYGGPGVLVWG
;
A
#
# COMPACT_ATOMS: atom_id res chain seq x y z
N MET A 1 27.66 13.13 19.53
CA MET A 1 27.06 13.83 18.36
C MET A 1 26.20 14.98 18.85
N ALA A 2 26.59 16.22 18.61
CA ALA A 2 25.80 17.39 19.02
C ALA A 2 24.49 17.45 18.22
N ARG A 3 23.34 17.48 18.91
CA ARG A 3 22.04 17.75 18.27
C ARG A 3 22.04 19.19 17.77
N ARG A 4 21.99 19.38 16.46
CA ARG A 4 21.71 20.69 15.86
C ARG A 4 20.21 20.93 15.95
N ASN A 5 19.78 21.67 16.95
CA ASN A 5 18.38 22.07 17.07
C ASN A 5 18.08 23.16 16.05
N HIS A 6 16.98 22.99 15.32
CA HIS A 6 16.48 24.00 14.40
C HIS A 6 15.66 25.04 15.15
N LEU A 7 15.70 26.28 14.69
CA LEU A 7 14.78 27.32 15.15
C LEU A 7 13.35 26.94 14.81
N ASP A 8 12.49 27.13 15.79
CA ASP A 8 11.05 27.07 15.60
C ASP A 8 10.56 28.16 14.65
N ASP A 9 9.56 27.85 13.84
CA ASP A 9 9.08 28.74 12.78
C ASP A 9 8.40 29.99 13.37
N PHE A 10 7.76 29.89 14.54
CA PHE A 10 7.18 31.04 15.24
C PHE A 10 8.26 32.02 15.72
N THR A 11 9.30 31.49 16.36
CA THR A 11 10.45 32.30 16.81
C THR A 11 11.12 32.99 15.62
N ARG A 12 11.26 32.25 14.51
CA ARG A 12 11.82 32.77 13.25
C ARG A 12 10.97 33.88 12.65
N GLY A 13 9.65 33.75 12.68
CA GLY A 13 8.71 34.79 12.23
C GLY A 13 8.84 36.08 13.05
N ARG A 14 8.87 35.98 14.39
CA ARG A 14 9.05 37.16 15.26
C ARG A 14 10.37 37.87 15.03
N MET A 15 11.45 37.12 14.80
CA MET A 15 12.75 37.71 14.48
C MET A 15 12.71 38.47 13.15
N ILE A 16 12.06 37.91 12.12
CA ILE A 16 11.94 38.53 10.81
C ILE A 16 11.09 39.79 10.87
N GLY A 17 9.93 39.77 11.55
CA GLY A 17 9.08 40.96 11.69
C GLY A 17 9.82 42.13 12.35
N LYS A 18 10.66 41.86 13.36
CA LYS A 18 11.50 42.89 13.99
C LYS A 18 12.59 43.45 13.08
N LEU A 19 13.08 42.65 12.14
CA LEU A 19 14.04 43.12 11.13
C LEU A 19 13.34 43.94 10.03
N GLU A 20 12.09 43.62 9.70
CA GLU A 20 11.25 44.44 8.81
C GLU A 20 10.92 45.80 9.44
N GLU A 21 10.75 45.87 10.76
CA GLU A 21 10.64 47.13 11.53
C GLU A 21 11.94 47.98 11.53
N GLY A 22 13.02 47.52 10.90
CA GLY A 22 14.29 48.24 10.80
C GLY A 22 15.25 48.03 11.98
N ARG A 23 14.98 47.09 12.89
CA ARG A 23 15.93 46.78 13.98
C ARG A 23 17.20 46.12 13.45
N THR A 24 18.30 46.30 14.17
CA THR A 24 19.58 45.70 13.81
C THR A 24 19.63 44.21 14.14
N VAL A 25 20.37 43.44 13.34
CA VAL A 25 20.60 42.00 13.56
C VAL A 25 21.18 41.69 14.94
N THR A 26 22.04 42.56 15.46
CA THR A 26 22.64 42.44 16.79
C THR A 26 21.63 42.64 17.91
N SER A 27 20.72 43.61 17.79
CA SER A 27 19.64 43.83 18.76
C SER A 27 18.70 42.63 18.81
N VAL A 28 18.28 42.13 17.65
CA VAL A 28 17.41 40.94 17.55
C VAL A 28 18.13 39.70 18.09
N ALA A 29 19.41 39.51 17.78
CA ALA A 29 20.19 38.38 18.30
C ALA A 29 20.28 38.38 19.83
N ALA A 30 20.51 39.55 20.46
CA ALA A 30 20.58 39.68 21.90
C ALA A 30 19.23 39.40 22.58
N GLU A 31 18.13 39.91 22.01
CA GLU A 31 16.80 39.74 22.58
C GLU A 31 16.35 38.27 22.61
N PHE A 32 16.57 37.54 21.53
CA PHE A 32 16.16 36.13 21.44
C PHE A 32 17.22 35.15 21.98
N GLY A 33 18.38 35.63 22.43
CA GLY A 33 19.49 34.78 22.89
C GLY A 33 20.06 33.87 21.79
N ILE A 34 19.94 34.26 20.52
CA ILE A 34 20.35 33.46 19.36
C ILE A 34 21.63 34.05 18.77
N ASN A 35 22.54 33.19 18.31
CA ASN A 35 23.76 33.63 17.64
C ASN A 35 23.44 34.52 16.41
N LYS A 36 24.10 35.68 16.31
CA LYS A 36 23.93 36.66 15.20
C LYS A 36 23.99 36.05 13.81
N SER A 37 24.80 35.00 13.60
CA SER A 37 24.94 34.32 12.31
C SER A 37 23.66 33.61 11.87
N VAL A 38 22.86 33.14 12.83
CA VAL A 38 21.59 32.45 12.57
C VAL A 38 20.52 33.47 12.18
N VAL A 39 20.45 34.59 12.91
CA VAL A 39 19.58 35.73 12.60
C VAL A 39 19.88 36.29 11.20
N SER A 40 21.15 36.54 10.90
CA SER A 40 21.61 37.03 9.59
C SER A 40 21.26 36.07 8.45
N ARG A 41 21.45 34.75 8.65
CA ARG A 41 21.06 33.73 7.65
C ARG A 41 19.55 33.65 7.45
N ALA A 42 18.76 33.77 8.52
CA ALA A 42 17.31 33.80 8.44
C ALA A 42 16.82 35.02 7.66
N TRP A 43 17.40 36.20 7.92
CA TRP A 43 17.08 37.44 7.22
C TRP A 43 17.40 37.38 5.73
N LYS A 44 18.61 36.93 5.36
CA LYS A 44 18.98 36.74 3.94
C LYS A 44 18.04 35.76 3.24
N ALA A 45 17.71 34.64 3.88
CA ALA A 45 16.78 33.66 3.31
C ALA A 45 15.37 34.24 3.11
N PHE A 46 14.91 35.08 4.05
CA PHE A 46 13.65 35.79 3.95
C PHE A 46 13.67 36.81 2.79
N GLN A 47 14.72 37.62 2.65
CA GLN A 47 14.86 38.56 1.54
C GLN A 47 14.82 37.86 0.16
N THR A 48 15.34 36.63 0.06
CA THR A 48 15.28 35.85 -1.19
C THR A 48 13.94 35.15 -1.43
N THR A 49 13.29 34.65 -0.37
CA THR A 49 12.14 33.72 -0.51
C THR A 49 10.79 34.34 -0.09
N GLY A 50 10.80 35.50 0.56
CA GLY A 50 9.62 36.15 1.14
C GLY A 50 8.93 35.36 2.25
N THR A 51 9.53 34.28 2.75
CA THR A 51 8.89 33.35 3.70
C THR A 51 9.75 33.16 4.93
N ALA A 52 9.13 33.32 6.10
CA ALA A 52 9.76 33.06 7.39
C ALA A 52 9.86 31.57 7.72
N VAL A 53 9.08 30.74 7.02
CA VAL A 53 9.03 29.28 7.22
C VAL A 53 10.27 28.62 6.64
N ARG A 54 10.83 27.67 7.38
CA ARG A 54 11.95 26.88 6.87
C ARG A 54 11.53 26.02 5.67
N LYS A 55 12.31 26.05 4.59
CA LYS A 55 12.22 25.03 3.53
C LYS A 55 12.52 23.64 4.10
N VAL A 56 11.62 22.69 3.87
CA VAL A 56 11.86 21.28 4.17
C VAL A 56 13.09 20.84 3.39
N GLY A 57 14.06 20.23 4.08
CA GLY A 57 15.29 19.77 3.45
C GLY A 57 15.00 18.75 2.35
N GLY A 58 15.71 18.85 1.23
CA GLY A 58 15.69 17.82 0.20
C GLY A 58 16.20 16.50 0.79
N GLY A 59 15.37 15.46 0.72
CA GLY A 59 15.81 14.11 1.07
C GLY A 59 16.78 13.53 0.04
N ARG A 60 17.29 12.33 0.32
CA ARG A 60 18.09 11.57 -0.64
C ARG A 60 17.34 11.43 -1.96
N LEU A 61 18.02 11.75 -3.07
CA LEU A 61 17.47 11.58 -4.41
C LEU A 61 17.00 10.15 -4.63
N ARG A 62 15.89 10.02 -5.33
CA ARG A 62 15.26 8.73 -5.62
C ARG A 62 16.12 7.97 -6.63
N THR A 63 16.32 6.68 -6.38
CA THR A 63 16.88 5.77 -7.38
C THR A 63 15.95 5.73 -8.60
N THR A 64 14.67 5.41 -8.41
CA THR A 64 13.70 5.27 -9.53
C THR A 64 13.09 6.59 -9.98
N THR A 65 12.83 6.69 -11.28
CA THR A 65 12.09 7.75 -11.96
C THR A 65 10.58 7.48 -11.97
N ALA A 66 9.77 8.43 -12.46
CA ALA A 66 8.34 8.24 -12.63
C ALA A 66 7.99 7.20 -13.73
N GLY A 67 8.86 7.06 -14.75
CA GLY A 67 8.72 6.04 -15.79
C GLY A 67 8.94 4.64 -15.24
N ASP A 68 9.98 4.46 -14.44
CA ASP A 68 10.30 3.19 -13.76
C ASP A 68 9.14 2.77 -12.85
N ASP A 69 8.58 3.71 -12.09
CA ASP A 69 7.42 3.46 -11.23
C ASP A 69 6.21 2.97 -12.06
N ARG A 70 6.00 3.53 -13.26
CA ARG A 70 4.94 3.11 -14.18
C ARG A 70 5.20 1.69 -14.72
N TYR A 71 6.44 1.39 -15.07
CA TYR A 71 6.85 0.05 -15.49
C TYR A 71 6.58 -1.00 -14.40
N ILE A 72 6.95 -0.72 -13.14
CA ILE A 72 6.68 -1.60 -11.99
C ILE A 72 5.19 -1.92 -11.88
N ILE A 73 4.33 -0.90 -11.97
CA ILE A 73 2.87 -1.08 -11.88
C ILE A 73 2.36 -1.92 -13.06
N LEU A 74 2.87 -1.68 -14.27
CA LEU A 74 2.49 -2.42 -15.47
C LEU A 74 2.85 -3.91 -15.35
N GLN A 75 4.04 -4.23 -14.82
CA GLN A 75 4.44 -5.61 -14.58
C GLN A 75 3.49 -6.31 -13.61
N VAL A 76 3.07 -5.64 -12.53
CA VAL A 76 2.08 -6.20 -11.60
C VAL A 76 0.71 -6.40 -12.27
N LYS A 77 0.27 -5.47 -13.13
CA LYS A 77 -0.98 -5.64 -13.87
C LYS A 77 -0.94 -6.81 -14.84
N ARG A 78 0.22 -7.07 -15.47
CA ARG A 78 0.46 -8.24 -16.34
C ARG A 78 0.54 -9.54 -15.54
N GLY A 79 1.22 -9.52 -14.40
CA GLY A 79 1.47 -10.69 -13.56
C GLY A 79 1.30 -10.36 -12.08
N ARG A 80 0.06 -10.43 -11.58
CA ARG A 80 -0.25 -10.09 -10.17
C ARG A 80 0.44 -11.01 -9.15
N ARG A 81 0.87 -12.20 -9.56
CA ARG A 81 1.54 -13.22 -8.73
C ARG A 81 3.05 -13.03 -8.64
N TRP A 82 3.65 -12.15 -9.43
CA TRP A 82 5.10 -11.96 -9.40
C TRP A 82 5.55 -11.36 -8.07
N SER A 83 6.65 -11.87 -7.53
CA SER A 83 7.24 -11.33 -6.31
C SER A 83 7.87 -9.96 -6.56
N ALA A 84 8.06 -9.19 -5.49
CA ALA A 84 8.81 -7.93 -5.57
C ALA A 84 10.24 -8.14 -6.09
N SER A 85 10.86 -9.29 -5.81
CA SER A 85 12.19 -9.64 -6.31
C SER A 85 12.21 -9.81 -7.82
N VAL A 86 11.25 -10.55 -8.39
CA VAL A 86 11.13 -10.75 -9.84
C VAL A 86 10.91 -9.42 -10.55
N ILE A 87 10.01 -8.58 -10.02
CA ILE A 87 9.73 -7.26 -10.60
C ILE A 87 10.97 -6.36 -10.53
N ALA A 88 11.71 -6.40 -9.42
CA ALA A 88 12.94 -5.63 -9.27
C ALA A 88 14.03 -6.10 -10.24
N GLN A 89 14.18 -7.42 -10.43
CA GLN A 89 15.13 -8.00 -11.38
C GLN A 89 14.80 -7.59 -12.83
N GLN A 90 13.53 -7.69 -13.25
CA GLN A 90 13.09 -7.23 -14.57
C GLN A 90 13.38 -5.75 -14.80
N LEU A 91 13.10 -4.92 -13.80
CA LEU A 91 13.40 -3.49 -13.86
C LEU A 91 14.91 -3.24 -13.93
N SER A 92 15.71 -4.01 -13.18
CA SER A 92 17.17 -3.90 -13.23
C SER A 92 17.76 -4.25 -14.58
N THR A 93 17.25 -5.31 -15.22
CA THR A 93 17.64 -5.67 -16.60
C THR A 93 17.24 -4.58 -17.59
N ALA A 94 16.04 -4.02 -17.47
CA ALA A 94 15.55 -2.98 -18.37
C ALA A 94 16.31 -1.64 -18.25
N MET A 95 16.74 -1.27 -17.03
CA MET A 95 17.43 0.01 -16.77
C MET A 95 18.95 -0.09 -16.74
N GLY A 96 19.53 -1.30 -16.74
CA GLY A 96 20.96 -1.51 -16.54
C GLY A 96 21.47 -1.12 -15.14
N ARG A 97 20.59 -1.03 -14.13
CA ARG A 97 20.97 -0.64 -12.75
C ARG A 97 20.31 -1.54 -11.72
N GLN A 98 21.07 -1.93 -10.70
CA GLN A 98 20.56 -2.73 -9.59
C GLN A 98 19.49 -1.98 -8.78
N VAL A 99 18.32 -2.60 -8.63
CA VAL A 99 17.19 -2.11 -7.83
C VAL A 99 16.86 -3.18 -6.80
N SER A 100 16.80 -2.77 -5.53
CA SER A 100 16.38 -3.67 -4.46
C SER A 100 14.89 -4.00 -4.56
N GLN A 101 14.52 -5.24 -4.22
CA GLN A 101 13.12 -5.66 -4.04
C GLN A 101 12.33 -4.74 -3.10
N PHE A 102 12.97 -4.18 -2.07
CA PHE A 102 12.33 -3.26 -1.13
C PHE A 102 11.96 -1.93 -1.80
N THR A 103 12.76 -1.48 -2.76
CA THR A 103 12.44 -0.29 -3.55
C THR A 103 11.21 -0.56 -4.41
N ALA A 104 11.16 -1.68 -5.12
CA ALA A 104 9.99 -2.07 -5.92
C ALA A 104 8.72 -2.19 -5.04
N ALA A 105 8.80 -2.88 -3.91
CA ALA A 105 7.68 -3.00 -2.96
C ALA A 105 7.21 -1.64 -2.42
N ARG A 106 8.13 -0.74 -2.03
CA ARG A 106 7.76 0.62 -1.60
C ARG A 106 7.05 1.41 -2.70
N ARG A 107 7.42 1.22 -3.97
CA ARG A 107 6.71 1.87 -5.09
C ARG A 107 5.30 1.32 -5.28
N LEU A 108 5.13 0.01 -5.13
CA LEU A 108 3.82 -0.64 -5.17
C LEU A 108 2.93 -0.17 -4.02
N HIS A 109 3.46 -0.14 -2.79
CA HIS A 109 2.72 0.36 -1.62
C HIS A 109 2.30 1.83 -1.79
N LYS A 110 3.16 2.68 -2.36
CA LYS A 110 2.81 4.08 -2.65
C LYS A 110 1.62 4.22 -3.62
N ARG A 111 1.34 3.18 -4.40
CA ARG A 111 0.20 3.09 -5.33
C ARG A 111 -0.95 2.25 -4.77
N GLY A 112 -0.92 1.87 -3.49
CA GLY A 112 -1.97 1.10 -2.84
C GLY A 112 -1.98 -0.39 -3.17
N LEU A 113 -0.95 -0.92 -3.84
CA LEU A 113 -0.84 -2.33 -4.16
C LEU A 113 -0.08 -3.07 -3.08
N PHE A 114 -0.71 -4.07 -2.46
CA PHE A 114 -0.12 -4.87 -1.38
C PHE A 114 -0.16 -6.36 -1.72
N ALA A 115 0.89 -7.07 -1.30
CA ALA A 115 0.91 -8.52 -1.34
C ALA A 115 -0.10 -9.09 -0.32
N ARG A 116 -1.11 -9.81 -0.83
CA ARG A 116 -2.20 -10.40 -0.04
C ARG A 116 -2.56 -11.77 -0.62
N ARG A 117 -3.16 -12.63 0.21
CA ARG A 117 -3.72 -13.89 -0.28
C ARG A 117 -4.92 -13.59 -1.18
N PRO A 118 -5.01 -14.19 -2.38
CA PRO A 118 -6.20 -14.12 -3.21
C PRO A 118 -7.38 -14.78 -2.48
N GLU A 119 -8.59 -14.34 -2.78
CA GLU A 119 -9.77 -15.07 -2.30
C GLU A 119 -9.91 -16.36 -3.10
N ARG A 120 -10.29 -17.45 -2.42
CA ARG A 120 -10.55 -18.72 -3.07
C ARG A 120 -12.05 -18.88 -3.22
N CYS A 121 -12.51 -18.88 -4.46
CA CYS A 121 -13.92 -19.10 -4.76
C CYS A 121 -14.05 -20.32 -5.64
N LEU A 122 -15.15 -21.04 -5.49
CA LEU A 122 -15.57 -22.02 -6.48
C LEU A 122 -15.95 -21.25 -7.77
N PRO A 123 -15.59 -21.77 -8.96
CA PRO A 123 -16.07 -21.23 -10.22
C PRO A 123 -17.55 -21.57 -10.39
N TRP A 124 -18.44 -20.77 -9.78
CA TRP A 124 -19.88 -20.90 -10.03
C TRP A 124 -20.19 -20.40 -11.43
N LYS A 125 -20.77 -21.26 -12.27
CA LYS A 125 -21.45 -20.81 -13.49
C LYS A 125 -22.56 -19.82 -13.11
N VAL A 126 -22.91 -18.91 -14.02
CA VAL A 126 -23.91 -17.85 -13.76
C VAL A 126 -25.27 -18.44 -13.34
N ASP A 127 -25.66 -19.57 -13.92
CA ASP A 127 -26.99 -20.17 -13.68
C ASP A 127 -27.12 -20.82 -12.29
N PRO A 128 -26.18 -21.67 -11.82
CA PRO A 128 -26.18 -22.15 -10.44
C PRO A 128 -26.23 -21.04 -9.39
N ARG A 129 -25.56 -19.91 -9.63
CA ARG A 129 -25.58 -18.77 -8.69
C ARG A 129 -26.98 -18.15 -8.57
N ARG A 130 -27.73 -18.08 -9.67
CA ARG A 130 -29.12 -17.58 -9.66
C ARG A 130 -30.03 -18.53 -8.92
N HIS A 131 -29.94 -19.83 -9.19
CA HIS A 131 -30.72 -20.85 -8.49
C HIS A 131 -30.44 -20.85 -6.98
N HIS A 132 -29.17 -20.79 -6.57
CA HIS A 132 -28.81 -20.69 -5.15
C HIS A 132 -29.39 -19.44 -4.49
N LEU A 133 -29.29 -18.28 -5.15
CA LEU A 133 -29.85 -17.04 -4.59
C LEU A 133 -31.38 -17.11 -4.48
N GLN A 134 -32.06 -17.66 -5.49
CA GLN A 134 -33.50 -17.84 -5.48
C GLN A 134 -33.92 -18.80 -4.35
N TRP A 135 -33.26 -19.95 -4.24
CA TRP A 135 -33.51 -20.92 -3.18
C TRP A 135 -33.35 -20.27 -1.79
N CYS A 136 -32.25 -19.55 -1.56
CA CYS A 136 -32.05 -18.83 -0.29
C CYS A 136 -33.13 -17.77 -0.02
N ARG A 137 -33.69 -17.13 -1.05
CA ARG A 137 -34.78 -16.15 -0.88
C ARG A 137 -36.10 -16.81 -0.52
N GLU A 138 -36.44 -17.91 -1.21
CA GLU A 138 -37.65 -18.70 -0.96
C GLU A 138 -37.64 -19.31 0.44
N HIS A 139 -36.46 -19.71 0.93
CA HIS A 139 -36.30 -20.38 2.22
C HIS A 139 -35.89 -19.42 3.35
N LYS A 140 -35.81 -18.11 3.09
CA LYS A 140 -35.36 -17.11 4.09
C LYS A 140 -36.28 -17.02 5.30
N SER A 141 -37.58 -17.17 5.10
CA SER A 141 -38.62 -17.05 6.14
C SER A 141 -39.06 -18.40 6.70
N TRP A 142 -38.32 -19.47 6.43
CA TRP A 142 -38.68 -20.79 6.91
C TRP A 142 -38.54 -20.90 8.43
N THR A 143 -39.50 -21.58 9.05
CA THR A 143 -39.51 -21.86 10.49
C THR A 143 -38.70 -23.10 10.83
N THR A 144 -38.34 -23.26 12.11
CA THR A 144 -37.57 -24.42 12.59
C THR A 144 -38.23 -25.76 12.25
N ASP A 145 -39.56 -25.83 12.28
CA ASP A 145 -40.35 -27.02 11.93
C ASP A 145 -40.32 -27.36 10.44
N GLN A 146 -40.06 -26.37 9.58
CA GLN A 146 -39.86 -26.60 8.16
C GLN A 146 -38.43 -27.09 7.90
N TRP A 147 -37.45 -26.53 8.60
CA TRP A 147 -36.06 -27.00 8.54
C TRP A 147 -35.87 -28.43 9.07
N SER A 148 -36.63 -28.84 10.09
CA SER A 148 -36.53 -30.19 10.67
C SER A 148 -36.96 -31.31 9.70
N ARG A 149 -37.65 -30.97 8.61
CA ARG A 149 -38.05 -31.91 7.56
C ARG A 149 -37.03 -32.03 6.43
N VAL A 150 -35.98 -31.20 6.43
CA VAL A 150 -34.93 -31.20 5.42
C VAL A 150 -33.82 -32.14 5.85
N LEU A 151 -33.55 -33.15 5.02
CA LEU A 151 -32.33 -33.96 5.15
C LEU A 151 -31.18 -33.25 4.43
N PHE A 152 -30.12 -32.95 5.15
CA PHE A 152 -28.87 -32.47 4.57
C PHE A 152 -27.95 -33.65 4.37
N THR A 153 -27.58 -33.91 3.11
CA THR A 153 -26.53 -34.87 2.75
C THR A 153 -25.45 -34.13 1.99
N ASP A 154 -24.19 -34.39 2.29
CA ASP A 154 -23.06 -33.80 1.55
C ASP A 154 -22.02 -34.87 1.21
N GLU A 155 -21.24 -34.61 0.17
CA GLU A 155 -20.11 -35.44 -0.22
C GLU A 155 -18.81 -34.70 0.12
N SER A 156 -18.11 -35.19 1.15
CA SER A 156 -16.84 -34.62 1.60
C SER A 156 -15.65 -35.36 1.00
N ARG A 157 -14.74 -34.63 0.35
CA ARG A 157 -13.48 -35.18 -0.19
C ARG A 157 -12.32 -34.96 0.77
N PHE A 158 -11.64 -36.05 1.14
CA PHE A 158 -10.39 -36.04 1.88
C PHE A 158 -9.21 -36.28 0.94
N SER A 159 -8.44 -35.24 0.65
CA SER A 159 -7.29 -35.29 -0.27
C SER A 159 -5.97 -35.45 0.49
N THR A 160 -5.05 -36.24 -0.07
CA THR A 160 -3.69 -36.40 0.49
C THR A 160 -2.79 -35.19 0.22
N ARG A 161 -3.10 -34.42 -0.83
CA ARG A 161 -2.45 -33.13 -1.11
C ARG A 161 -3.24 -31.99 -0.48
N SER A 162 -2.51 -31.09 0.17
CA SER A 162 -3.09 -29.83 0.64
C SER A 162 -3.29 -28.90 -0.55
N ASP A 163 -4.50 -28.35 -0.70
CA ASP A 163 -4.78 -27.24 -1.61
C ASP A 163 -4.12 -25.92 -1.12
N SER A 164 -3.39 -25.92 0.01
CA SER A 164 -2.84 -24.73 0.66
C SER A 164 -1.67 -24.06 -0.08
N GLU A 165 -1.76 -23.89 -1.40
CA GLU A 165 -0.85 -23.02 -2.15
C GLU A 165 -0.73 -21.65 -1.46
N ARG A 166 0.47 -21.35 -0.94
CA ARG A 166 0.84 -20.10 -0.27
C ARG A 166 1.08 -18.98 -1.29
N VAL A 167 0.16 -18.81 -2.22
CA VAL A 167 0.24 -17.79 -3.27
C VAL A 167 -0.17 -16.43 -2.71
N LEU A 168 0.64 -15.42 -3.00
CA LEU A 168 0.31 -14.01 -2.79
C LEU A 168 0.11 -13.33 -4.13
N ILE A 169 -0.83 -12.40 -4.16
CA ILE A 169 -1.05 -11.50 -5.30
C ILE A 169 -0.93 -10.05 -4.84
N TRP A 170 -0.45 -9.19 -5.72
CA TRP A 170 -0.54 -7.74 -5.54
C TRP A 170 -1.95 -7.27 -5.87
N ARG A 171 -2.64 -6.73 -4.86
CA ARG A 171 -3.98 -6.17 -5.02
C ARG A 171 -4.18 -4.91 -4.20
N GLU A 172 -5.17 -4.14 -4.60
CA GLU A 172 -5.60 -2.93 -3.90
C GLU A 172 -6.42 -3.31 -2.66
N ILE A 173 -6.41 -2.43 -1.66
CA ILE A 173 -7.25 -2.59 -0.47
C ILE A 173 -8.73 -2.53 -0.91
N GLY A 174 -9.59 -3.35 -0.30
CA GLY A 174 -11.03 -3.39 -0.62
C GLY A 174 -11.39 -4.22 -1.87
N THR A 175 -10.43 -4.57 -2.73
CA THR A 175 -10.70 -5.30 -3.99
C THR A 175 -10.70 -6.83 -3.83
N ARG A 176 -10.97 -7.34 -2.61
CA ARG A 176 -10.80 -8.76 -2.26
C ARG A 176 -11.55 -9.71 -3.18
N PHE A 177 -12.80 -9.38 -3.50
CA PHE A 177 -13.73 -10.21 -4.28
C PHE A 177 -13.80 -9.83 -5.76
N TYR A 178 -12.87 -9.01 -6.26
CA TYR A 178 -12.80 -8.75 -7.69
C TYR A 178 -12.36 -10.02 -8.40
N THR A 179 -12.97 -10.32 -9.54
CA THR A 179 -12.68 -11.52 -10.34
C THR A 179 -11.19 -11.69 -10.62
N SER A 180 -10.49 -10.60 -10.94
CA SER A 180 -9.03 -10.60 -11.15
C SER A 180 -8.17 -10.93 -9.92
N ASN A 181 -8.74 -10.91 -8.71
CA ASN A 181 -8.09 -11.20 -7.44
C ASN A 181 -8.58 -12.52 -6.79
N ILE A 182 -9.51 -13.21 -7.46
CA ILE A 182 -10.01 -14.51 -7.05
C ILE A 182 -9.13 -15.58 -7.70
N LYS A 183 -8.75 -16.58 -6.91
CA LYS A 183 -8.21 -17.83 -7.40
C LYS A 183 -9.35 -18.85 -7.38
N GLU A 184 -9.61 -19.44 -8.53
CA GLU A 184 -10.56 -20.55 -8.61
C GLU A 184 -10.01 -21.74 -7.82
N ARG A 185 -10.88 -22.32 -6.98
CA ARG A 185 -10.59 -23.56 -6.29
C ARG A 185 -10.92 -24.71 -7.23
N ASP A 186 -9.89 -25.44 -7.65
CA ASP A 186 -10.07 -26.69 -8.37
C ASP A 186 -10.64 -27.74 -7.40
N HIS A 187 -11.75 -28.35 -7.77
CA HIS A 187 -12.44 -29.31 -6.93
C HIS A 187 -11.76 -30.70 -6.98
N TYR A 188 -10.91 -30.99 -8.00
CA TYR A 188 -10.53 -32.38 -8.33
C TYR A 188 -9.07 -32.61 -8.76
N GLY A 189 -8.12 -31.77 -8.34
CA GLY A 189 -6.74 -31.82 -8.86
C GLY A 189 -5.81 -32.95 -8.37
N GLY A 190 -6.27 -33.89 -7.53
CA GLY A 190 -5.38 -34.94 -6.98
C GLY A 190 -6.09 -36.09 -6.26
N PRO A 191 -5.37 -37.16 -5.89
CA PRO A 191 -5.95 -38.36 -5.27
C PRO A 191 -6.56 -38.05 -3.89
N GLY A 192 -7.65 -38.75 -3.57
CA GLY A 192 -8.44 -38.51 -2.37
C GLY A 192 -9.67 -39.41 -2.31
N VAL A 193 -10.17 -39.61 -1.10
CA VAL A 193 -11.34 -40.45 -0.80
C VAL A 193 -12.57 -39.56 -0.67
N LEU A 194 -13.70 -40.02 -1.21
CA LEU A 194 -15.00 -39.38 -1.07
C LEU A 194 -15.78 -40.10 0.03
N VAL A 195 -16.34 -39.33 0.95
CA VAL A 195 -17.11 -39.84 2.08
C VAL A 195 -18.46 -39.14 2.07
N TRP A 196 -19.52 -39.94 2.16
CA TRP A 196 -20.90 -39.48 2.24
C TRP A 196 -21.33 -39.39 3.70
N GLY A 197 -22.04 -38.33 4.06
CA GLY A 197 -22.56 -38.10 5.41
C GLY A 197 -23.72 -37.12 5.43
#